data_AF-A0A6I9YAK8-F1
#
_entry.id   AF-A0A6I9YAK8-F1
#
_cell.length_a   1.000
_cell.length_b   1.000
_cell.length_c   1.000
_cell.angle_alpha   90.00
_cell.angle_beta   90.00
_cell.angle_gamma   90.00
#
_symmetry.space_group_name_H-M   'P 1'
#
loop_
_entity.id
_entity.type
_entity.pdbx_description
1 polymer ?
#
loop_
_entity_poly.entity_id
_entity_poly.type
_entity_poly.pdbx_seq_one_letter_code
_entity_poly.pdbx_strand_id
1 'polypeptide(L)'
;MEEWFPGLLEVDICGEGETLLKKWALYSFEDGEERQKILLDDLLKKAEEGDLLINPNQPKSTVPIAQIAPDLILADLPRNIMLNNEELEFHQAPENLLGKDNCCVASYR
;
A
#
# COMPACT_ATOMS: atom_id res chain seq x y z
N MET A 1 9.98 -8.48 13.66
CA MET A 1 8.96 -8.10 14.65
C MET A 1 8.14 -9.31 15.05
N GLU A 2 7.54 -10.05 14.11
CA GLU A 2 6.78 -11.27 14.40
C GLU A 2 7.60 -12.36 15.12
N GLU A 3 8.86 -12.55 14.72
CA GLU A 3 9.77 -13.51 15.38
C GLU A 3 10.05 -13.18 16.85
N TRP A 4 10.14 -11.89 17.18
CA TRP A 4 10.54 -11.41 18.51
C TRP A 4 9.35 -11.02 19.39
N PHE A 5 8.19 -10.71 18.79
CA PHE A 5 6.96 -10.28 19.43
C PHE A 5 5.75 -10.93 18.74
N PRO A 6 5.55 -12.25 18.90
CA PRO A 6 4.39 -12.94 18.33
C PRO A 6 3.09 -12.34 18.88
N GLY A 7 2.10 -12.12 18.02
CA GLY A 7 0.81 -11.51 18.37
C GLY A 7 0.79 -9.98 18.42
N LEU A 8 1.94 -9.28 18.35
CA LEU A 8 1.97 -7.80 18.42
C LEU A 8 1.34 -7.12 17.20
N LEU A 9 1.38 -7.79 16.06
CA LEU A 9 0.80 -7.31 14.80
C LEU A 9 -0.65 -7.81 14.60
N GLU A 10 -1.12 -8.70 15.47
CA GLU A 10 -2.48 -9.22 15.39
C GLU A 10 -3.48 -8.17 15.92
N VAL A 11 -4.63 -8.12 15.27
CA VAL A 11 -5.79 -7.35 15.72
C VAL A 11 -6.38 -8.09 16.92
N ASP A 12 -6.72 -7.38 18.00
CA ASP A 12 -7.22 -7.97 19.25
C ASP A 12 -8.16 -9.17 19.01
N ILE A 13 -7.86 -10.32 19.61
CA ILE A 13 -8.53 -11.62 19.43
C ILE A 13 -10.04 -11.52 19.81
N CYS A 14 -10.44 -10.44 20.50
CA CYS A 14 -11.81 -10.14 20.91
C CYS A 14 -12.57 -9.11 20.03
N GLY A 15 -12.02 -8.66 18.89
CA GLY A 15 -12.84 -8.19 17.76
C GLY A 15 -13.21 -6.70 17.67
N GLU A 16 -12.61 -5.78 18.44
CA GLU A 16 -12.85 -4.33 18.28
C GLU A 16 -11.58 -3.43 18.34
N GLY A 17 -10.38 -3.99 18.53
CA GLY A 17 -9.15 -3.21 18.74
C GLY A 17 -8.36 -2.88 17.48
N GLU A 18 -7.76 -1.68 17.39
CA GLU A 18 -6.72 -1.37 16.39
C GLU A 18 -5.40 -2.12 16.70
N THR A 19 -4.54 -2.32 15.71
CA THR A 19 -3.19 -2.86 15.95
C THR A 19 -2.40 -1.94 16.89
N LEU A 20 -1.61 -2.52 17.80
CA LEU A 20 -0.79 -1.74 18.73
C LEU A 20 0.33 -0.99 18.02
N LEU A 21 0.84 -1.56 16.91
CA LEU A 21 1.94 -0.98 16.16
C LEU A 21 1.44 -0.07 15.04
N LYS A 22 1.40 1.24 15.32
CA LYS A 22 1.05 2.25 14.32
C LYS A 22 2.24 2.59 13.43
N LYS A 23 2.07 2.41 12.13
CA LYS A 23 3.07 2.80 11.11
C LYS A 23 2.69 4.15 10.52
N TRP A 24 3.59 5.13 10.64
CA TRP A 24 3.39 6.48 10.15
C TRP A 24 4.42 6.82 9.08
N ALA A 25 3.98 7.42 7.99
CA ALA A 25 4.87 8.10 7.04
C ALA A 25 4.91 9.60 7.34
N LEU A 26 6.08 10.20 7.13
CA LEU A 26 6.30 11.63 7.29
C LEU A 26 6.45 12.27 5.92
N TYR A 27 5.78 13.40 5.70
CA TYR A 27 5.83 14.12 4.42
C TYR A 27 5.62 15.62 4.62
N SER A 28 5.99 16.40 3.61
CA SER A 28 5.58 17.80 3.47
C SER A 28 5.25 18.05 2.00
N PHE A 29 4.43 19.06 1.74
CA PHE A 29 4.07 19.42 0.36
C PHE A 29 5.12 20.31 -0.29
N GLU A 30 5.82 21.12 0.51
CA GLU A 30 6.95 21.92 0.06
C GLU A 30 8.17 21.69 0.95
N ASP A 31 9.35 21.97 0.40
CA ASP A 31 10.61 21.88 1.15
C ASP A 31 10.68 23.00 2.19
N GLY A 32 11.07 22.65 3.42
CA GLY A 32 11.21 23.61 4.53
C GLY A 32 9.94 23.85 5.33
N GLU A 33 8.81 23.27 4.93
CA GLU A 33 7.59 23.23 5.76
C GLU A 33 7.70 22.24 6.92
N GLU A 34 6.78 22.37 7.88
CA GLU A 34 6.61 21.38 8.94
C GLU A 34 6.10 20.06 8.37
N ARG A 35 6.73 18.94 8.77
CA ARG A 35 6.34 17.61 8.33
C ARG A 35 5.03 17.19 8.97
N GLN A 36 4.12 16.73 8.13
CA GLN A 36 2.88 16.09 8.51
C GLN A 36 3.06 14.58 8.63
N LYS A 37 2.12 13.93 9.32
CA LYS A 37 2.10 12.47 9.49
C LYS A 37 0.84 11.90 8.84
N ILE A 38 0.97 10.75 8.20
CA ILE A 38 -0.15 9.95 7.70
C ILE A 38 0.05 8.48 8.10
N LEU A 39 -1.02 7.79 8.48
CA LEU A 39 -0.98 6.35 8.74
C LEU A 39 -0.71 5.62 7.42
N LEU A 40 0.14 4.58 7.44
CA LEU A 40 0.39 3.79 6.23
C LEU A 40 -0.88 3.17 5.67
N ASP A 41 -1.82 2.73 6.52
CA ASP A 41 -3.09 2.15 6.09
C ASP A 41 -3.96 3.17 5.33
N ASP A 42 -3.92 4.45 5.72
CA ASP A 42 -4.65 5.51 5.02
C ASP A 42 -3.93 5.94 3.74
N LEU A 43 -2.59 5.92 3.74
CA LEU A 43 -1.79 6.14 2.53
C LEU A 43 -2.01 5.03 1.50
N LEU A 44 -2.17 3.78 1.93
CA LEU A 44 -2.50 2.64 1.06
C LEU A 44 -3.85 2.83 0.37
N LYS A 45 -4.89 3.27 1.11
CA LYS A 45 -6.18 3.64 0.50
C LYS A 45 -6.04 4.75 -0.54
N LYS A 46 -5.14 5.72 -0.31
CA LYS A 46 -4.82 6.76 -1.29
C LYS A 46 -4.08 6.22 -2.51
N ALA A 47 -3.18 5.26 -2.33
CA ALA A 47 -2.49 4.58 -3.43
C ALA A 47 -3.46 3.79 -4.33
N GLU A 48 -4.56 3.26 -3.78
CA GLU A 48 -5.63 2.63 -4.58
C GLU A 48 -6.41 3.66 -5.43
N GLU A 49 -6.54 4.91 -4.98
CA GLU A 49 -7.17 6.00 -5.74
C GLU A 49 -6.22 6.58 -6.82
N GLY A 50 -4.91 6.51 -6.60
CA GLY A 50 -3.86 6.93 -7.55
C GLY A 50 -2.51 7.22 -6.88
N ASP A 51 -1.52 7.61 -7.68
CA ASP A 51 -0.12 7.69 -7.23
C ASP A 51 0.27 9.02 -6.53
N LEU A 52 -0.67 9.96 -6.37
CA LEU A 52 -0.42 11.30 -5.83
C LEU A 52 -1.25 11.56 -4.58
N LEU A 53 -0.60 12.03 -3.52
CA LEU A 53 -1.27 12.62 -2.37
C LEU A 53 -1.58 14.09 -2.67
N ILE A 54 -2.87 14.46 -2.66
CA ILE A 54 -3.34 15.81 -2.97
C ILE A 54 -3.65 16.57 -1.68
N ASN A 55 -3.15 17.80 -1.55
CA ASN A 55 -3.48 18.67 -0.42
C ASN A 55 -4.97 19.10 -0.51
N PRO A 56 -5.80 18.81 0.52
CA PRO A 56 -7.22 19.14 0.49
C PRO A 56 -7.49 20.66 0.48
N ASN A 57 -6.57 21.46 1.03
CA ASN A 57 -6.70 22.92 1.08
C ASN A 57 -6.21 23.60 -0.21
N GLN A 58 -5.31 22.93 -0.94
CA GLN A 58 -4.69 23.47 -2.15
C GLN A 58 -4.49 22.36 -3.19
N PRO A 59 -5.46 22.10 -4.08
CA PRO A 59 -5.41 20.95 -5.00
C PRO A 59 -4.22 20.94 -5.98
N LYS A 60 -3.55 22.08 -6.18
CA LYS A 60 -2.34 22.19 -7.00
C LYS A 60 -1.09 21.66 -6.29
N SER A 61 -1.16 21.50 -4.97
CA SER A 61 -0.07 21.03 -4.14
C SER A 61 -0.22 19.52 -3.95
N THR A 62 0.72 18.76 -4.52
CA THR A 62 0.67 17.30 -4.60
C THR A 62 2.03 16.70 -4.36
N VAL A 63 2.08 15.55 -3.69
CA VAL A 63 3.32 14.79 -3.45
C VAL A 63 3.14 13.37 -3.97
N PRO A 64 4.10 12.82 -4.75
CA PRO A 64 4.05 11.42 -5.16
C PRO A 64 4.09 10.47 -3.96
N ILE A 65 3.17 9.51 -3.90
CA ILE A 65 3.11 8.53 -2.81
C ILE A 65 4.39 7.71 -2.73
N ALA A 66 5.00 7.37 -3.88
CA ALA A 66 6.30 6.70 -3.95
C ALA A 66 7.46 7.49 -3.30
N GLN A 67 7.33 8.81 -3.11
CA GLN A 67 8.30 9.60 -2.35
C GLN A 67 8.04 9.54 -0.84
N ILE A 68 6.76 9.42 -0.44
CA ILE A 68 6.34 9.36 0.96
C ILE A 68 6.62 7.97 1.54
N ALA A 69 6.26 6.91 0.81
CA ALA A 69 6.45 5.52 1.17
C ALA A 69 6.95 4.73 -0.06
N PRO A 70 8.27 4.74 -0.32
CA PRO A 70 8.86 4.05 -1.48
C PRO A 70 8.68 2.53 -1.46
N ASP A 71 8.41 1.95 -0.29
CA ASP A 71 8.13 0.53 -0.09
C ASP A 71 6.67 0.16 -0.39
N LEU A 72 5.79 1.15 -0.51
CA LEU A 72 4.38 0.96 -0.88
C LEU A 72 4.21 0.75 -2.39
N ILE A 73 5.01 1.47 -3.19
CA ILE A 73 5.02 1.35 -4.64
C ILE A 73 6.32 0.65 -5.04
N LEU A 74 6.21 -0.48 -5.75
CA LEU A 74 7.35 -1.33 -6.12
C LEU A 74 8.22 -0.72 -7.24
N ALA A 75 8.70 0.51 -7.03
CA ALA A 75 9.48 1.30 -7.97
C ALA A 75 10.97 0.94 -7.97
N ASP A 76 11.44 0.19 -6.97
CA ASP A 76 12.82 -0.27 -6.79
C ASP A 76 13.09 -1.69 -7.33
N LEU A 77 12.08 -2.31 -7.97
CA LEU A 77 12.24 -3.62 -8.59
C LEU A 77 13.19 -3.59 -9.79
N PRO A 78 13.93 -4.69 -10.05
CA PRO A 78 14.64 -4.88 -11.30
C PRO A 78 13.72 -4.67 -12.52
N ARG A 79 14.20 -3.92 -13.51
CA ARG A 79 13.40 -3.56 -14.70
C ARG A 79 12.77 -4.74 -15.44
N ASN A 80 13.38 -5.92 -15.39
CA ASN A 80 12.88 -7.12 -16.06
C ASN A 80 11.68 -7.79 -15.36
N ILE A 81 11.33 -7.36 -14.15
CA ILE A 81 10.16 -7.87 -13.42
C ILE A 81 9.12 -6.78 -13.13
N MET A 82 9.36 -5.55 -13.59
CA MET A 82 8.36 -4.49 -13.51
C MET A 82 7.18 -4.85 -14.41
N LEU A 83 5.98 -4.82 -13.86
CA LEU A 83 4.77 -5.20 -14.58
C LEU A 83 4.46 -4.17 -15.67
N ASN A 84 4.36 -4.62 -16.92
CA ASN A 84 3.84 -3.81 -18.00
C ASN A 84 2.34 -4.03 -18.14
N ASN A 85 1.55 -3.04 -17.71
CA ASN A 85 0.09 -3.13 -17.76
C ASN A 85 -0.48 -3.15 -19.18
N GLU A 86 0.27 -2.68 -20.19
CA GLU A 86 -0.18 -2.72 -21.58
C GLU A 86 -0.02 -4.11 -22.22
N GLU A 87 0.90 -4.92 -21.69
CA GLU A 87 1.15 -6.29 -22.16
C GLU A 87 0.41 -7.35 -21.32
N LEU A 88 -0.11 -6.97 -20.14
CA LEU A 88 -0.82 -7.89 -19.25
C LEU A 88 -2.27 -8.10 -19.72
N GLU A 89 -2.49 -9.17 -20.47
CA GLU A 89 -3.84 -9.67 -20.78
C GLU A 89 -4.37 -10.53 -19.62
N PHE A 90 -5.01 -9.89 -18.64
CA PHE A 90 -5.52 -10.57 -17.46
C PHE A 90 -7.04 -10.52 -17.36
N HIS A 91 -7.67 -11.71 -17.28
CA HIS A 91 -9.11 -11.86 -17.11
C HIS A 91 -9.43 -12.69 -15.88
N GLN A 92 -9.90 -12.00 -14.83
CA GLN A 92 -10.28 -12.63 -13.56
C GLN A 92 -11.66 -13.30 -13.67
N ALA A 93 -11.72 -14.40 -14.42
CA ALA A 93 -12.94 -15.16 -14.71
C ALA A 93 -12.79 -16.62 -14.24
N PRO A 94 -13.90 -17.31 -13.88
CA PRO A 94 -13.84 -18.70 -13.38
C PRO A 94 -13.13 -19.68 -14.32
N GLU A 95 -13.23 -19.49 -15.63
CA GLU A 95 -12.59 -20.30 -16.67
C GLU A 95 -11.05 -20.22 -16.65
N ASN A 96 -10.50 -19.11 -16.13
CA ASN A 96 -9.06 -18.92 -16.01
C ASN A 96 -8.54 -19.34 -14.63
N LEU A 97 -9.41 -19.77 -13.69
CA LEU A 97 -9.00 -20.16 -12.35
C LEU A 97 -8.18 -21.45 -12.38
N LEU A 98 -6.93 -21.37 -11.94
CA LEU A 98 -6.01 -22.51 -11.81
C LEU A 98 -6.13 -23.18 -10.45
N GLY A 99 -6.47 -22.42 -9.41
CA GLY A 99 -6.62 -22.92 -8.04
C GLY A 99 -6.89 -21.81 -7.03
N LYS A 100 -7.31 -22.21 -5.83
CA LYS A 100 -7.45 -21.33 -4.67
C LYS A 100 -6.72 -21.96 -3.49
N ASP A 101 -5.86 -21.18 -2.85
CA ASP A 101 -5.19 -21.60 -1.62
C ASP A 101 -6.03 -21.25 -0.40
N ASN A 102 -5.70 -21.85 0.75
CA ASN A 102 -6.43 -21.68 2.02
C ASN A 102 -6.42 -20.24 2.56
N CYS A 103 -5.64 -19.34 1.98
CA CYS A 103 -5.52 -17.96 2.43
C CYS A 103 -6.02 -17.00 1.35
N CYS A 104 -7.30 -17.07 0.97
CA CYS A 104 -8.00 -16.13 0.07
C CYS A 104 -7.35 -15.76 -1.28
N VAL A 105 -6.22 -16.38 -1.65
CA VAL A 105 -5.47 -16.12 -2.87
C VAL A 105 -5.94 -17.10 -3.94
N ALA A 106 -6.25 -16.57 -5.12
CA ALA A 106 -6.65 -17.33 -6.28
C ALA A 106 -5.58 -17.18 -7.36
N SER A 107 -5.14 -18.31 -7.91
CA SER A 107 -4.24 -18.35 -9.06
C SER A 107 -5.06 -18.42 -10.34
N TYR A 108 -4.72 -17.58 -11.31
CA TYR A 108 -5.36 -17.53 -12.62
C TYR A 108 -4.32 -17.76 -13.71
N ARG A 109 -4.77 -18.27 -14.86
CA ARG A 109 -3.99 -18.37 -16.09
C ARG A 109 -3.63 -17.00 -16.63
#